data_AF-A0A7W7MKI8-F1
#
_entry.id   AF-A0A7W7MKI8-F1
#
_cell.length_a   1.000
_cell.length_b   1.000
_cell.length_c   1.000
_cell.angle_alpha   90.00
_cell.angle_beta   90.00
_cell.angle_gamma   90.00
#
_symmetry.space_group_name_H-M   'P 1'
#
loop_
_entity.id
_entity.type
_entity.pdbx_description
1 polymer ?
#
loop_
_entity_poly.entity_id
_entity_poly.type
_entity_poly.pdbx_seq_one_letter_code
_entity_poly.pdbx_strand_id
1 'polypeptide(L)'
;MKLLFEASAPVSARIERVRALIDDGWVLDAFLGSEEARSYVDVDHRPGIVGFQGHWWYRGEISAAPSTDGTTVTYRVYNIAGRTAWAVPLANRLFIGYRRTVREGVTTLAQKIESHLAP
;
A
#
# COMPACT_ATOMS: atom_id res chain seq x y z
N MET A 1 8.11 -14.25 4.42
CA MET A 1 7.24 -13.07 4.57
C MET A 1 5.85 -13.54 5.02
N LYS A 2 5.26 -12.95 6.07
CA LYS A 2 3.94 -13.34 6.60
C LYS A 2 2.96 -12.19 6.45
N LEU A 3 1.81 -12.41 5.81
CA LEU A 3 0.75 -11.39 5.72
C LEU A 3 0.19 -11.10 7.12
N LEU A 4 0.13 -9.82 7.48
CA LEU A 4 -0.45 -9.34 8.73
C LEU A 4 -1.82 -8.71 8.50
N PHE A 5 -1.92 -7.82 7.50
CA PHE A 5 -3.14 -7.10 7.17
C PHE A 5 -3.30 -6.95 5.67
N GLU A 6 -4.56 -6.93 5.25
CA GLU A 6 -4.96 -6.63 3.88
C GLU A 6 -6.22 -5.78 3.94
N ALA A 7 -6.28 -4.76 3.09
CA ALA A 7 -7.51 -4.06 2.78
C ALA A 7 -7.53 -3.67 1.31
N SER A 8 -8.73 -3.59 0.76
CA SER A 8 -8.96 -3.19 -0.63
C SER A 8 -10.00 -2.09 -0.72
N ALA A 9 -9.88 -1.26 -1.74
CA ALA A 9 -10.85 -0.24 -2.09
C ALA A 9 -11.09 -0.24 -3.62
N PRO A 10 -12.34 -0.04 -4.06
CA PRO A 10 -12.66 0.08 -5.48
C PRO A 10 -12.24 1.44 -6.04
N VAL A 11 -11.90 1.45 -7.31
CA VAL A 11 -11.65 2.63 -8.16
C VAL A 11 -12.39 2.39 -9.49
N SER A 12 -13.20 3.33 -9.94
CA SER A 12 -13.98 3.28 -11.19
C SER A 12 -13.10 3.37 -12.44
N ALA A 13 -11.89 3.92 -12.33
CA ALA A 13 -10.92 3.95 -13.42
C ALA A 13 -10.52 2.54 -13.89
N ARG A 14 -10.23 2.43 -15.19
CA ARG A 14 -9.77 1.17 -15.81
C ARG A 14 -8.38 0.77 -15.30
N ILE A 15 -8.13 -0.54 -15.27
CA ILE A 15 -6.91 -1.13 -14.71
C ILE A 15 -5.64 -0.60 -15.36
N GLU A 16 -5.65 -0.30 -16.66
CA GLU A 16 -4.47 0.21 -17.37
C GLU A 16 -4.05 1.59 -16.85
N ARG A 17 -5.02 2.44 -16.52
CA ARG A 17 -4.77 3.79 -15.97
C ARG A 17 -4.25 3.70 -14.55
N VAL A 18 -4.82 2.83 -13.74
CA VAL A 18 -4.37 2.63 -12.36
C VAL A 18 -2.99 1.99 -12.31
N ARG A 19 -2.69 1.02 -13.19
CA ARG A 19 -1.36 0.41 -13.29
C ARG A 19 -0.30 1.39 -13.72
N ALA A 20 -0.59 2.28 -14.68
CA ALA A 20 0.34 3.33 -15.06
C ALA A 20 0.78 4.18 -13.84
N LEU A 21 -0.16 4.54 -12.95
CA LEU A 21 0.13 5.29 -11.71
C LEU A 21 0.90 4.47 -10.65
N ILE A 22 0.87 3.14 -10.72
CA ILE A 22 1.69 2.29 -9.86
C ILE A 22 3.11 2.19 -10.42
N ASP A 23 3.20 1.99 -11.73
CA ASP A 23 4.46 1.77 -12.44
C ASP A 23 5.30 3.05 -12.53
N ASP A 24 4.67 4.23 -12.61
CA ASP A 24 5.34 5.54 -12.59
C ASP A 24 5.74 6.02 -11.17
N GLY A 25 5.26 5.34 -10.13
CA GLY A 25 5.55 5.65 -8.73
C GLY A 25 4.63 6.67 -8.08
N TRP A 26 3.67 7.26 -8.80
CA TRP A 26 2.74 8.25 -8.27
C TRP A 26 1.92 7.71 -7.10
N VAL A 27 1.46 6.46 -7.18
CA VAL A 27 0.68 5.80 -6.11
C VAL A 27 1.47 5.75 -4.80
N LEU A 28 2.78 5.50 -4.87
CA LEU A 28 3.61 5.45 -3.67
C LEU A 28 3.71 6.83 -3.01
N ASP A 29 3.92 7.88 -3.81
CA ASP A 29 4.02 9.25 -3.31
C ASP A 29 2.68 9.72 -2.74
N ALA A 30 1.58 9.42 -3.42
CA ALA A 30 0.24 9.69 -2.95
C ALA A 30 -0.09 8.96 -1.63
N PHE A 31 0.48 7.76 -1.43
CA PHE A 31 0.26 6.95 -0.23
C PHE A 31 1.12 7.41 0.96
N LEU A 32 2.42 7.63 0.75
CA LEU A 32 3.36 8.05 1.80
C LEU A 32 3.18 9.53 2.18
N GLY A 33 2.71 10.36 1.24
CA GLY A 33 2.33 11.75 1.50
C GLY A 33 3.47 12.76 1.48
N SER A 34 4.73 12.33 1.40
CA SER A 34 5.89 13.23 1.20
C SER A 34 7.11 12.51 0.60
N GLU A 35 7.96 13.26 -0.11
CA GLU A 35 9.26 12.77 -0.57
C GLU A 35 10.18 12.39 0.60
N GLU A 36 10.07 13.10 1.72
CA GLU A 36 10.83 12.79 2.93
C GLU A 36 10.47 11.39 3.46
N ALA A 37 9.17 11.04 3.53
CA ALA A 37 8.74 9.70 3.93
C ALA A 37 9.24 8.62 2.96
N ARG A 38 9.29 8.92 1.65
CA ARG A 38 9.87 8.03 0.63
C ARG A 38 11.36 7.78 0.85
N SER A 39 12.11 8.76 1.34
CA SER A 39 13.56 8.60 1.59
C SER A 39 13.91 7.63 2.72
N TYR A 40 12.95 7.31 3.59
CA TYR A 40 13.12 6.38 4.71
C TYR A 40 12.75 4.93 4.40
N VAL A 41 12.35 4.63 3.16
CA VAL A 41 11.92 3.28 2.75
C VAL A 41 12.67 2.78 1.54
N ASP A 42 12.98 1.49 1.53
CA ASP A 42 13.46 0.80 0.34
C ASP A 42 12.26 0.48 -0.55
N VAL A 43 12.33 0.87 -1.82
CA VAL A 43 11.24 0.69 -2.79
C VAL A 43 11.55 -0.46 -3.75
N ASP A 44 10.57 -1.33 -3.94
CA ASP A 44 10.61 -2.46 -4.88
C ASP A 44 9.45 -2.33 -5.87
N HIS A 45 9.78 -1.92 -7.10
CA HIS A 45 8.81 -1.78 -8.19
C HIS A 45 8.74 -3.07 -9.03
N ARG A 46 7.52 -3.57 -9.19
CA ARG A 46 7.18 -4.67 -10.10
C ARG A 46 5.97 -4.25 -10.95
N PRO A 47 5.77 -4.81 -12.15
CA PRO A 47 4.63 -4.45 -12.99
C PRO A 47 3.29 -4.58 -12.24
N GLY A 48 2.58 -3.46 -12.07
CA GLY A 48 1.29 -3.38 -11.37
C GLY A 48 1.35 -3.59 -9.85
N ILE A 49 2.55 -3.62 -9.25
CA ILE A 49 2.76 -3.75 -7.81
C ILE A 49 3.93 -2.86 -7.36
N VAL A 50 3.69 -1.97 -6.41
CA VAL A 50 4.76 -1.25 -5.71
C VAL A 50 4.86 -1.74 -4.27
N GLY A 51 6.03 -2.24 -3.91
CA GLY A 51 6.40 -2.59 -2.55
C GLY A 51 7.27 -1.51 -1.94
N PHE A 52 7.11 -1.26 -0.65
CA PHE A 52 8.01 -0.41 0.10
C PHE A 52 8.27 -1.01 1.48
N GLN A 53 9.52 -0.99 1.89
CA GLN A 53 10.01 -1.61 3.11
C GLN A 53 10.57 -0.55 4.03
N GLY A 54 10.02 -0.48 5.24
CA GLY A 54 10.50 0.40 6.29
C GLY A 54 10.96 -0.42 7.47
N HIS A 55 12.15 -0.08 7.99
CA HIS A 55 12.74 -0.76 9.14
C HIS A 55 12.94 -2.28 8.93
N TRP A 56 13.24 -3.01 10.00
CA TRP A 56 13.67 -4.40 9.96
C TRP A 56 12.53 -5.43 9.91
N TRP A 57 11.26 -5.01 9.95
CA TRP A 57 10.12 -5.91 10.11
C TRP A 57 8.93 -5.67 9.18
N TYR A 58 8.81 -4.49 8.57
CA TYR A 58 7.60 -4.06 7.88
C TYR A 58 7.83 -3.93 6.37
N ARG A 59 6.91 -4.51 5.60
CA ARG A 59 6.77 -4.27 4.16
C ARG A 59 5.32 -4.00 3.80
N GLY A 60 5.07 -2.86 3.18
CA GLY A 60 3.81 -2.53 2.52
C GLY A 60 3.86 -2.89 1.05
N GLU A 61 2.78 -3.41 0.49
CA GLU A 61 2.62 -3.61 -0.96
C GLU A 61 1.29 -3.07 -1.42
N ILE A 62 1.30 -2.27 -2.48
CA ILE A 62 0.12 -1.77 -3.16
C ILE A 62 0.06 -2.44 -4.54
N SER A 63 -1.11 -3.00 -4.87
CA SER A 63 -1.35 -3.70 -6.13
C SER A 63 -2.72 -3.32 -6.70
N ALA A 64 -2.88 -3.43 -8.01
CA ALA A 64 -4.18 -3.27 -8.67
C ALA A 64 -4.59 -4.52 -9.45
N ALA A 65 -5.88 -4.87 -9.33
CA ALA A 65 -6.50 -5.96 -10.08
C ALA A 65 -7.79 -5.49 -10.76
N PRO A 66 -8.14 -5.99 -11.95
CA PRO A 66 -9.41 -5.67 -12.60
C PRO A 66 -10.60 -6.12 -11.74
N SER A 67 -11.69 -5.37 -11.81
CA SER A 67 -12.98 -5.64 -11.17
C SER A 67 -14.11 -5.37 -12.15
N THR A 68 -15.32 -5.90 -11.91
CA THR A 68 -16.49 -5.74 -12.80
C THR A 68 -16.75 -4.28 -13.15
N ASP A 69 -16.62 -3.38 -12.17
CA ASP A 69 -16.94 -1.95 -12.31
C ASP A 69 -15.70 -1.04 -12.36
N GLY A 70 -14.51 -1.60 -12.66
CA GLY A 70 -13.26 -0.85 -12.75
C GLY A 70 -12.07 -1.63 -12.21
N THR A 71 -11.46 -1.11 -11.15
CA THR A 71 -10.22 -1.63 -10.56
C THR A 71 -10.37 -1.78 -9.05
N THR A 72 -9.84 -2.87 -8.50
CA THR A 72 -9.65 -3.02 -7.06
C THR A 72 -8.19 -2.71 -6.72
N VAL A 73 -7.96 -1.69 -5.90
CA VAL A 73 -6.66 -1.40 -5.32
C VAL A 73 -6.56 -2.11 -3.98
N THR A 74 -5.50 -2.85 -3.77
CA THR A 74 -5.25 -3.60 -2.53
C THR A 74 -3.95 -3.14 -1.90
N TYR A 75 -4.00 -2.89 -0.60
CA TYR A 75 -2.85 -2.63 0.24
C TYR A 75 -2.63 -3.78 1.22
N ARG A 76 -1.43 -4.35 1.20
CA ARG A 76 -1.02 -5.47 2.05
C ARG A 76 0.13 -5.07 2.95
N VAL A 77 0.06 -5.49 4.20
CA VAL A 77 1.12 -5.32 5.18
C VAL A 77 1.67 -6.68 5.55
N TYR A 78 2.98 -6.83 5.38
CA TYR A 78 3.69 -8.05 5.67
C TYR A 78 4.71 -7.87 6.80
N ASN A 79 4.88 -8.94 7.57
CA ASN A 79 6.03 -9.12 8.44
C ASN A 79 7.16 -9.79 7.65
N ILE A 80 8.30 -9.09 7.58
CA ILE A 80 9.53 -9.56 6.95
C ILE A 80 10.64 -9.87 7.97
N ALA A 81 10.40 -9.67 9.27
CA ALA A 81 11.39 -9.96 10.30
C ALA A 81 11.73 -11.46 10.32
N GLY A 82 13.03 -11.78 10.29
CA GLY A 82 13.54 -13.15 10.34
C GLY A 82 13.50 -13.75 11.76
N ARG A 83 14.46 -13.37 12.61
CA ARG A 83 14.67 -14.00 13.94
C ARG A 83 14.06 -13.24 15.12
N THR A 84 13.70 -11.98 14.95
CA THR A 84 13.18 -11.09 16.01
C THR A 84 11.73 -10.66 15.80
N ALA A 85 10.97 -11.39 14.97
CA ALA A 85 9.56 -11.06 14.66
C ALA A 85 8.65 -10.92 15.89
N TRP A 86 9.03 -11.53 17.02
CA TRP A 86 8.34 -11.45 18.31
C TRP A 86 8.40 -10.06 18.97
N ALA A 87 9.42 -9.25 18.67
CA ALA A 87 9.57 -7.91 19.25
C ALA A 87 8.69 -6.87 18.54
N VAL A 88 8.13 -7.21 17.37
CA VAL A 88 7.25 -6.34 16.59
C VAL A 88 5.93 -6.02 17.31
N PRO A 89 5.16 -6.98 17.84
CA PRO A 89 3.99 -6.68 18.67
C PRO A 89 4.32 -5.81 19.90
N LEU A 90 5.50 -6.05 20.50
CA LEU A 90 5.94 -5.45 21.76
C LEU A 90 6.37 -3.99 21.63
N ALA A 91 7.14 -3.65 20.58
CA ALA A 91 7.61 -2.29 20.34
C ALA A 91 6.48 -1.31 20.03
N ASN A 92 5.31 -1.84 19.69
CA ASN A 92 4.41 -1.13 18.80
C ASN A 92 3.05 -0.92 19.51
N ARG A 93 2.67 -1.67 20.57
CA ARG A 93 1.28 -1.63 21.12
C ARG A 93 0.20 -1.75 20.01
N LEU A 94 0.57 -2.23 18.81
CA LEU A 94 0.13 -1.63 17.53
C LEU A 94 -0.92 -2.40 16.75
N PHE A 95 -1.61 -3.37 17.36
CA PHE A 95 -2.67 -4.10 16.64
C PHE A 95 -4.07 -3.69 17.04
N ILE A 96 -4.22 -2.80 18.03
CA ILE A 96 -5.49 -2.17 18.35
C ILE A 96 -5.69 -1.01 17.37
N GLY A 97 -6.61 -1.16 16.43
CA GLY A 97 -6.95 -0.13 15.44
C GLY A 97 -6.17 -0.17 14.12
N TYR A 98 -5.07 -0.93 14.02
CA TYR A 98 -4.25 -0.94 12.81
C TYR A 98 -4.98 -1.45 11.57
N ARG A 99 -5.90 -2.42 11.73
CA ARG A 99 -6.79 -2.84 10.63
C ARG A 99 -7.63 -1.68 10.09
N ARG A 100 -8.08 -0.78 10.97
CA ARG A 100 -8.82 0.42 10.59
C ARG A 100 -7.90 1.39 9.83
N THR A 101 -6.69 1.62 10.33
CA THR A 101 -5.68 2.45 9.64
C THR A 101 -5.32 1.92 8.24
N VAL A 102 -5.12 0.61 8.09
CA VAL A 102 -4.84 -0.03 6.79
C VAL A 102 -6.02 0.18 5.83
N ARG A 103 -7.26 0.02 6.32
CA ARG A 103 -8.46 0.27 5.52
C ARG A 103 -8.62 1.74 5.14
N GLU A 104 -8.43 2.66 6.09
CA GLU A 104 -8.50 4.10 5.84
C GLU A 104 -7.44 4.52 4.82
N GLY A 105 -6.21 4.01 4.94
CA GLY A 105 -5.12 4.28 4.00
C GLY A 105 -5.46 3.88 2.57
N VAL A 106 -5.95 2.65 2.34
CA VAL A 106 -6.31 2.21 0.98
C VAL A 106 -7.54 2.95 0.44
N THR A 107 -8.50 3.30 1.30
CA THR A 107 -9.67 4.10 0.90
C THR A 107 -9.25 5.52 0.49
N THR A 108 -8.40 6.17 1.28
CA THR A 108 -7.87 7.50 0.94
C THR A 108 -7.03 7.46 -0.33
N LEU A 109 -6.24 6.41 -0.54
CA LEU A 109 -5.51 6.23 -1.79
C LEU A 109 -6.45 6.10 -2.99
N ALA A 110 -7.49 5.27 -2.89
CA ALA A 110 -8.48 5.12 -3.95
C ALA A 110 -9.13 6.47 -4.31
N GLN A 111 -9.51 7.26 -3.30
CA GLN A 111 -10.06 8.62 -3.52
C GLN A 111 -9.08 9.57 -4.21
N LYS A 112 -7.79 9.49 -3.87
CA LYS A 112 -6.74 10.29 -4.54
C LYS A 112 -6.58 9.86 -6.00
N ILE A 113 -6.61 8.56 -6.29
CA ILE A 113 -6.55 8.04 -7.66
C ILE A 113 -7.74 8.56 -8.48
N GLU A 114 -8.96 8.47 -7.95
CA GLU A 114 -10.16 8.98 -8.61
C GLU A 114 -10.04 10.48 -8.92
N SER A 115 -9.58 11.25 -7.94
CA SER A 115 -9.43 12.70 -8.08
C SER A 115 -8.34 13.08 -9.08
N HIS A 116 -7.28 12.28 -9.18
CA HIS A 116 -6.18 12.51 -10.12
C HIS A 116 -6.53 12.11 -11.56
N LEU A 117 -7.39 11.10 -11.74
CA LEU A 117 -7.83 10.61 -13.05
C LEU A 117 -9.14 11.23 -13.54
N ALA A 118 -9.79 12.06 -12.71
CA ALA A 118 -10.96 12.83 -13.11
C ALA A 118 -10.63 13.72 -14.32
N PRO A 119 -11.58 13.85 -15.28
CA PRO A 119 -11.39 14.64 -16.50
C PRO A 119 -11.26 16.15 -16.23
#